data_AF-A0A0B8QI50-F1
#
_entry.id   AF-A0A0B8QI50-F1
#
_cell.length_a   1.000
_cell.length_b   1.000
_cell.length_c   1.000
_cell.angle_alpha   90.00
_cell.angle_beta   90.00
_cell.angle_gamma   90.00
#
_symmetry.space_group_name_H-M   'P 1'
#
loop_
_entity.id
_entity.type
_entity.pdbx_description
1 polymer ?
#
loop_
_entity_poly.entity_id
_entity_poly.type
_entity_poly.pdbx_seq_one_letter_code
_entity_poly.pdbx_strand_id
1 'polypeptide(L)'
;MAKVVATSSASDILNLLGFIVASYVAIGLMFLVHGFLVSLVGVSPTEYFKKIWPVLTFAFTSRSSAATIPLNVETQINKLKVPPAIANLSASFGATIGQNGCAGIYQQCLR
;
A
#
# COMPACT_ATOMS: atom_id res chain seq x y z
N MET A 1 10.82 0.60 -22.74
CA MET A 1 12.00 0.92 -21.90
C MET A 1 13.14 1.46 -22.77
N ALA A 2 13.70 0.68 -23.70
CA ALA A 2 14.79 1.13 -24.58
C ALA A 2 14.48 2.41 -25.39
N LYS A 3 13.25 2.55 -25.93
CA LYS A 3 12.81 3.75 -26.66
C LYS A 3 12.75 5.00 -25.79
N VAL A 4 12.31 4.88 -24.53
CA VAL A 4 12.22 6.01 -23.58
C VAL A 4 13.62 6.48 -23.21
N VAL A 5 14.53 5.55 -22.89
CA VAL A 5 15.93 5.88 -22.58
C VAL A 5 16.66 6.48 -23.78
N ALA A 6 16.34 6.04 -25.01
CA ALA A 6 16.98 6.53 -26.23
C ALA A 6 16.51 7.94 -26.67
N THR A 7 15.34 8.40 -26.22
CA THR A 7 14.78 9.71 -26.60
C THR A 7 14.68 10.71 -25.45
N SER A 8 14.85 10.27 -24.20
CA SER A 8 14.75 11.12 -23.01
C SER A 8 16.01 11.94 -22.79
N SER A 9 15.83 13.22 -22.50
CA SER A 9 16.90 14.14 -22.10
C SER A 9 17.32 13.90 -20.64
N ALA A 10 18.51 14.38 -20.25
CA ALA A 10 18.96 14.29 -18.85
C ALA A 10 17.97 14.95 -17.85
N SER A 11 17.23 15.96 -18.31
CA SER A 11 16.16 16.62 -17.54
C SER A 11 14.98 15.68 -17.26
N ASP A 12 14.59 14.84 -18.22
CA ASP A 12 13.45 13.91 -18.06
C ASP A 12 13.77 12.81 -17.04
N ILE A 13 15.04 12.37 -16.99
CA ILE A 13 15.52 11.39 -16.00
C ILE A 13 15.47 11.99 -14.59
N LEU A 14 15.87 13.26 -14.43
CA LEU A 14 15.81 13.95 -13.15
C LEU A 14 14.37 14.15 -12.66
N ASN A 15 13.44 14.50 -13.56
CA ASN A 15 12.01 14.60 -13.23
C ASN A 15 11.43 13.24 -12.81
N LEU A 16 11.79 12.16 -13.50
CA LEU A 16 11.35 10.80 -13.16
C LEU A 16 11.86 10.38 -11.77
N LEU A 17 13.11 10.69 -11.43
CA LEU A 17 13.66 10.45 -10.10
C LEU A 17 12.92 11.25 -9.03
N GLY A 18 12.64 12.53 -9.28
CA GLY A 18 11.85 13.38 -8.40
C GLY A 18 10.47 12.80 -8.13
N PHE A 19 9.78 12.32 -9.16
CA PHE A 19 8.50 11.64 -9.06
C PHE A 19 8.55 10.36 -8.19
N ILE A 20 9.58 9.52 -8.37
CA ILE A 20 9.77 8.30 -7.57
C ILE A 20 9.94 8.67 -6.10
N VAL A 21 10.83 9.62 -5.78
CA VAL A 21 11.07 10.06 -4.40
C VAL A 21 9.80 10.61 -3.78
N ALA A 22 9.08 11.50 -4.47
CA ALA A 22 7.81 12.06 -4.00
C ALA A 22 6.77 10.97 -3.72
N SER A 23 6.67 9.96 -4.59
CA SER A 23 5.76 8.83 -4.43
C SER A 23 6.06 8.02 -3.17
N TYR A 24 7.34 7.71 -2.90
CA TYR A 24 7.73 6.99 -1.68
C TYR A 24 7.49 7.80 -0.41
N VAL A 25 7.71 9.13 -0.44
CA VAL A 25 7.39 10.02 0.68
C VAL A 25 5.88 10.02 0.96
N ALA A 26 5.05 10.13 -0.08
CA ALA A 26 3.60 10.10 0.04
C ALA A 26 3.08 8.76 0.60
N ILE A 27 3.66 7.63 0.16
CA ILE A 27 3.33 6.30 0.73
C ILE A 27 3.70 6.25 2.22
N GLY A 28 4.86 6.78 2.60
CA GLY A 28 5.26 6.87 4.01
C GLY A 28 4.27 7.66 4.86
N LEU A 29 3.83 8.83 4.38
CA LEU A 29 2.79 9.64 5.06
C LEU A 29 1.46 8.89 5.17
N MET A 30 1.05 8.17 4.13
CA MET A 30 -0.16 7.35 4.17
C MET A 30 -0.10 6.28 5.27
N PHE A 31 1.05 5.61 5.45
CA PHE A 31 1.25 4.67 6.55
C PHE A 31 1.15 5.33 7.93
N LEU A 32 1.61 6.57 8.09
CA LEU A 32 1.44 7.32 9.34
C LEU A 32 -0.03 7.61 9.63
N VAL A 33 -0.81 8.02 8.62
CA VAL A 33 -2.26 8.23 8.75
C VAL A 33 -2.96 6.93 9.16
N HIS A 34 -2.61 5.80 8.55
CA HIS A 34 -3.18 4.50 8.92
C HIS A 34 -2.79 4.09 10.34
N GLY A 35 -1.53 4.30 10.73
CA GLY A 35 -1.05 4.06 12.09
C GLY A 35 -1.80 4.89 13.13
N PHE A 36 -2.09 6.16 12.83
CA PHE A 36 -2.90 7.03 13.67
C PHE A 36 -4.35 6.56 13.75
N LEU A 37 -4.98 6.16 12.65
CA LEU A 37 -6.34 5.62 12.68
C LEU A 37 -6.43 4.33 13.53
N VAL A 38 -5.42 3.46 13.43
CA VAL A 38 -5.35 2.23 14.23
C VAL A 38 -5.19 2.54 15.73
N SER A 39 -4.42 3.57 16.09
CA SER A 39 -4.25 3.95 17.51
C SER A 39 -5.56 4.47 18.13
N LEU A 40 -6.42 5.14 17.37
CA LEU A 40 -7.72 5.62 17.84
C LEU A 40 -8.68 4.48 18.22
N VAL A 41 -8.52 3.29 17.62
CA VAL A 41 -9.35 2.10 17.92
C VAL A 41 -8.79 1.33 19.15
N GLY A 42 -7.74 1.83 19.81
CA GLY A 42 -7.14 1.20 20.97
C GLY A 42 -6.19 0.05 20.65
N VAL A 43 -5.79 -0.11 19.38
CA VAL A 43 -4.80 -1.10 18.96
C VAL A 43 -3.42 -0.45 18.90
N SER A 44 -2.41 -1.11 19.48
CA SER A 44 -1.01 -0.68 19.37
C SER A 44 -0.58 -0.66 17.89
N PRO A 45 -0.23 0.50 17.30
CA PRO A 45 0.16 0.58 15.89
C PRO A 45 1.43 -0.23 15.62
N THR A 46 2.36 -0.26 16.56
CA THR A 46 3.62 -1.01 16.41
C THR A 46 3.39 -2.51 16.36
N GLU A 47 2.46 -3.03 17.18
CA GLU A 47 2.10 -4.44 17.17
C GLU A 47 1.29 -4.80 15.92
N TYR A 48 0.40 -3.90 15.49
CA TYR A 48 -0.35 -4.04 14.25
C TYR A 48 0.59 -4.22 13.05
N PHE A 49 1.54 -3.29 12.85
CA PHE A 49 2.48 -3.35 11.73
C PHE A 49 3.37 -4.59 11.76
N LYS A 50 3.79 -5.05 12.94
CA LYS A 50 4.53 -6.32 13.09
C LYS A 50 3.71 -7.51 12.62
N LYS A 51 2.41 -7.55 12.95
CA LYS A 51 1.52 -8.65 12.56
C LYS A 51 1.22 -8.68 11.06
N ILE A 52 1.07 -7.51 10.43
CA ILE A 52 0.74 -7.40 8.99
C ILE A 52 1.96 -7.35 8.07
N TRP A 53 3.18 -7.30 8.61
CA TRP A 53 4.43 -7.21 7.84
C TRP A 53 4.53 -8.22 6.68
N PRO A 54 4.20 -9.52 6.85
CA PRO A 54 4.26 -10.49 5.76
C PRO A 54 3.29 -10.19 4.61
N VAL A 55 2.11 -9.62 4.94
CA VAL A 55 1.12 -9.20 3.93
C VAL A 55 1.66 -8.01 3.13
N LEU A 56 2.27 -7.03 3.82
CA LEU A 56 2.84 -5.85 3.18
C LEU A 56 4.00 -6.20 2.25
N THR A 57 4.91 -7.08 2.68
CA THR A 57 6.04 -7.49 1.85
C THR A 57 5.57 -8.29 0.63
N PHE A 58 4.61 -9.21 0.80
CA PHE A 58 4.03 -9.93 -0.32
C PHE A 58 3.27 -9.01 -1.29
N ALA A 59 2.49 -8.05 -0.79
CA ALA A 59 1.78 -7.07 -1.62
C ALA A 59 2.74 -6.22 -2.45
N PHE A 60 3.84 -5.78 -1.84
CA PHE A 60 4.86 -4.98 -2.51
C PHE A 60 5.59 -5.77 -3.61
N THR A 61 5.99 -7.02 -3.33
CA THR A 61 6.74 -7.85 -4.29
C THR A 61 5.85 -8.40 -5.41
N SER A 62 4.65 -8.88 -5.08
CA SER A 62 3.69 -9.40 -6.07
C SER A 62 3.05 -8.30 -6.92
N ARG A 63 3.03 -7.06 -6.42
CA ARG A 63 2.42 -5.89 -7.06
C ARG A 63 0.93 -6.09 -7.39
N SER A 64 0.22 -6.91 -6.61
CA SER A 64 -1.19 -7.23 -6.84
C SER A 64 -1.99 -7.27 -5.54
N SER A 65 -2.95 -6.36 -5.40
CA SER A 65 -3.88 -6.32 -4.26
C SER A 65 -4.82 -7.52 -4.24
N ALA A 66 -5.21 -8.05 -5.41
CA ALA A 66 -6.09 -9.22 -5.47
C ALA A 66 -5.37 -10.50 -5.02
N ALA A 67 -4.08 -10.63 -5.37
CA ALA A 67 -3.28 -11.79 -4.97
C ALA A 67 -3.05 -11.85 -3.46
N THR A 68 -3.14 -10.71 -2.75
CA THR A 68 -2.91 -10.67 -1.29
C THR A 68 -4.15 -10.98 -0.47
N ILE A 69 -5.34 -11.08 -1.08
CA ILE A 69 -6.60 -11.30 -0.37
C ILE A 69 -6.53 -12.52 0.57
N PRO A 70 -6.09 -13.73 0.15
CA PRO A 70 -6.06 -14.89 1.04
C PRO A 70 -5.14 -14.68 2.25
N LEU A 71 -3.94 -14.16 2.03
CA LEU A 71 -2.95 -13.91 3.07
C LEU A 71 -3.39 -12.79 4.04
N ASN A 72 -4.09 -11.77 3.51
CA ASN A 72 -4.68 -10.70 4.30
C ASN A 72 -5.80 -11.23 5.21
N VAL A 73 -6.74 -12.02 4.66
CA VAL A 73 -7.83 -12.64 5.44
C VAL A 73 -7.27 -13.54 6.54
N GLU A 74 -6.28 -14.38 6.22
CA GLU A 74 -5.64 -15.26 7.21
C GLU A 74 -4.98 -14.45 8.34
N THR A 75 -4.25 -13.39 7.99
CA THR A 75 -3.60 -12.53 8.97
C THR A 75 -4.62 -11.82 9.87
N GLN A 76 -5.72 -11.32 9.30
CA GLN A 76 -6.81 -10.70 10.06
C GLN A 76 -7.45 -11.67 11.06
N ILE A 77 -7.71 -12.91 10.65
CA ILE A 77 -8.32 -13.92 11.52
C ILE A 77 -7.32 -14.41 12.59
N ASN A 78 -6.13 -14.85 12.17
CA ASN A 78 -5.21 -15.57 13.04
C ASN A 78 -4.40 -14.64 13.95
N LYS A 79 -3.97 -13.49 13.44
CA LYS A 79 -3.07 -12.55 14.15
C LYS A 79 -3.83 -11.38 14.76
N LEU A 80 -4.83 -10.85 14.05
CA LEU A 80 -5.62 -9.69 14.50
C LEU A 80 -6.94 -10.06 15.18
N LYS A 81 -7.30 -11.36 15.20
CA LYS A 81 -8.51 -11.89 15.86
C LYS A 81 -9.82 -11.25 15.37
N VAL A 82 -9.85 -10.85 14.09
CA VAL A 82 -11.05 -10.31 13.44
C VAL A 82 -11.98 -11.46 13.04
N PRO A 83 -13.31 -11.35 13.26
CA PRO A 83 -14.26 -12.36 12.83
C PRO A 83 -14.17 -12.65 11.32
N PRO A 84 -14.22 -13.93 10.89
CA PRO A 84 -14.02 -14.31 9.49
C PRO A 84 -14.91 -13.58 8.49
N ALA A 85 -16.19 -13.34 8.82
CA ALA A 85 -17.10 -12.61 7.95
C ALA A 85 -16.63 -11.18 7.67
N ILE A 86 -16.16 -10.48 8.71
CA ILE A 86 -15.64 -9.11 8.61
C ILE A 86 -14.32 -9.11 7.84
N ALA A 87 -13.43 -10.07 8.10
CA ALA A 87 -12.14 -10.18 7.42
C ALA A 87 -12.28 -10.43 5.92
N ASN A 88 -13.18 -11.32 5.51
CA ASN A 88 -13.42 -11.62 4.09
C ASN A 88 -14.04 -10.44 3.35
N LEU A 89 -15.03 -9.79 3.97
CA LEU A 89 -15.70 -8.62 3.39
C LEU A 89 -14.71 -7.45 3.26
N SER A 90 -13.98 -7.13 4.34
CA SER A 90 -13.04 -6.00 4.36
C SER A 90 -11.90 -6.20 3.35
N ALA A 91 -11.34 -7.40 3.24
CA ALA A 91 -10.24 -7.69 2.33
C ALA A 91 -10.67 -7.60 0.86
N SER A 92 -11.82 -8.20 0.51
CA SER A 92 -12.32 -8.23 -0.87
C SER A 92 -12.79 -6.85 -1.32
N PHE A 93 -13.56 -6.16 -0.48
CA PHE A 93 -14.05 -4.82 -0.78
C PHE A 93 -12.90 -3.80 -0.82
N GLY A 94 -12.00 -3.88 0.16
CA GLY A 94 -10.81 -3.02 0.25
C GLY A 94 -9.84 -3.15 -0.92
N ALA A 95 -9.71 -4.33 -1.53
CA ALA A 95 -8.86 -4.51 -2.72
C ALA A 95 -9.32 -3.68 -3.93
N THR A 96 -10.62 -3.38 -4.01
CA THR A 96 -11.23 -2.66 -5.14
C THR A 96 -11.41 -1.17 -4.84
N ILE A 97 -11.93 -0.82 -3.66
CA ILE A 97 -12.24 0.58 -3.32
C ILE A 97 -11.16 1.29 -2.49
N GLY A 98 -10.26 0.56 -1.83
CA GLY A 98 -9.25 1.09 -0.91
C GLY A 98 -7.92 1.48 -1.56
N GLN A 99 -7.93 1.88 -2.85
CA GLN A 99 -6.73 2.06 -3.67
C GLN A 99 -6.02 3.42 -3.45
N ASN A 100 -5.63 3.71 -2.20
CA ASN A 100 -4.96 4.97 -1.83
C ASN A 100 -3.70 5.25 -2.68
N GLY A 101 -2.93 4.21 -3.02
CA GLY A 101 -1.75 4.34 -3.86
C GLY A 101 -2.07 4.72 -5.31
N CYS A 102 -2.93 3.97 -5.98
CA CYS A 102 -3.24 4.18 -7.40
C CYS A 102 -4.08 5.43 -7.64
N ALA A 103 -5.05 5.72 -6.78
CA ALA A 103 -6.01 6.80 -6.98
C ALA A 103 -5.64 8.12 -6.28
N GLY A 104 -4.83 8.06 -5.21
CA GLY A 104 -4.50 9.23 -4.38
C GLY A 104 -3.05 9.70 -4.47
N ILE A 105 -2.10 8.80 -4.74
CA ILE A 105 -0.67 9.15 -4.82
C ILE A 105 -0.25 9.21 -6.29
N TYR A 106 -0.41 8.11 -7.02
CA TYR A 106 0.09 7.99 -8.38
C TYR A 106 -0.58 8.96 -9.36
N GLN A 107 -1.91 9.09 -9.33
CA GLN A 107 -2.67 9.98 -10.22
C GLN A 107 -2.39 11.47 -9.97
N GLN A 108 -2.08 11.85 -8.73
CA GLN A 108 -1.85 13.24 -8.32
C GLN A 108 -0.39 13.65 -8.56
N CYS A 109 0.57 12.74 -8.38
CA CYS A 109 1.96 13.00 -8.75
C CYS A 109 2.18 13.06 -10.28
N LEU A 110 1.23 12.56 -11.08
CA LEU A 110 1.24 12.62 -12.55
C LEU A 110 0.67 13.94 -13.11
N ARG A 111 0.08 14.79 -12.27
CA ARG A 111 -0.40 16.13 -12.63
C ARG A 111 0.63 17.19 -12.28
#